data_AF-A0A1V5Q8M2-F1
#
_entry.id   AF-A0A1V5Q8M2-F1
#
_cell.length_a   1.000
_cell.length_b   1.000
_cell.length_c   1.000
_cell.angle_alpha   90.00
_cell.angle_beta   90.00
_cell.angle_gamma   90.00
#
_symmetry.space_group_name_H-M   'P 1'
#
loop_
_entity.id
_entity.type
_entity.pdbx_description
1 polymer ?
#
loop_
_entity_poly.entity_id
_entity_poly.type
_entity_poly.pdbx_seq_one_letter_code
_entity_poly.pdbx_strand_id
1 'polypeptide(L)'
;MPLSAIRGQIARGIDIIVHLGRLRDKSRKVLEITEILDYEDDVIKTSTLYRFNEEGEDENGKIIGRLLAKNPLCHTEKLMAAGFM
;
A
#
# COMPACT_ATOMS: atom_id res chain seq x y z
N MET A 1 28.20 -4.16 5.38
CA MET A 1 27.49 -3.75 4.16
C MET A 1 27.18 -2.26 4.25
N PRO A 2 27.33 -1.47 3.17
CA PRO A 2 26.95 -0.06 3.19
C PRO A 2 25.45 0.09 3.44
N LEU A 3 25.05 1.17 4.13
CA LEU A 3 23.66 1.40 4.56
C LEU A 3 22.67 1.44 3.37
N SER A 4 23.11 1.97 2.23
CA SER A 4 22.37 1.98 0.97
C SER A 4 22.10 0.57 0.43
N ALA A 5 23.06 -0.35 0.53
CA ALA A 5 22.87 -1.74 0.11
C ALA A 5 21.85 -2.47 0.99
N ILE A 6 21.83 -2.21 2.31
CA ILE A 6 20.85 -2.80 3.22
C ILE A 6 19.45 -2.27 2.90
N ARG A 7 19.30 -0.96 2.69
CA ARG A 7 18.02 -0.34 2.30
C ARG A 7 17.51 -0.87 0.97
N GLY A 8 18.38 -1.00 -0.03
CA GLY A 8 18.03 -1.61 -1.31
C GLY A 8 17.63 -3.08 -1.20
N GLN A 9 18.29 -3.87 -0.34
CA GLN A 9 17.88 -5.26 -0.09
C GLN A 9 16.51 -5.38 0.57
N ILE A 10 16.21 -4.51 1.55
CA ILE A 10 14.90 -4.49 2.21
C ILE A 10 13.81 -4.07 1.21
N ALA A 11 14.04 -3.02 0.41
CA ALA A 11 13.09 -2.54 -0.57
C ALA A 11 12.74 -3.62 -1.62
N ARG A 12 13.72 -4.40 -2.09
CA ARG A 12 13.50 -5.50 -3.06
C ARG A 12 12.78 -6.72 -2.49
N GLY A 13 12.74 -6.86 -1.15
CA GLY A 13 12.07 -7.97 -0.49
C GLY A 13 10.58 -7.76 -0.24
N ILE A 14 10.05 -6.56 -0.55
CA ILE A 14 8.68 -6.17 -0.24
C ILE A 14 7.99 -5.80 -1.55
N ASP A 15 6.97 -6.55 -1.93
CA ASP A 15 6.17 -6.25 -3.14
C ASP A 15 5.05 -5.24 -2.81
N ILE A 16 4.32 -5.46 -1.71
CA ILE A 16 3.13 -4.69 -1.32
C ILE A 16 3.18 -4.32 0.15
N ILE A 17 2.81 -3.07 0.46
CA ILE A 17 2.59 -2.55 1.81
C ILE A 17 1.09 -2.30 2.00
N VAL A 18 0.53 -2.87 3.07
CA VAL A 18 -0.84 -2.58 3.53
C VAL A 18 -0.76 -1.73 4.79
N HIS A 19 -1.09 -0.45 4.67
CA HIS A 19 -1.06 0.47 5.79
C HIS A 19 -2.39 0.45 6.54
N LEU A 20 -2.36 -0.03 7.79
CA LEU A 20 -3.49 -0.03 8.71
C LEU A 20 -3.40 1.18 9.64
N GLY A 21 -4.51 1.87 9.83
CA GLY A 21 -4.63 2.98 10.77
C GLY A 21 -5.82 2.82 11.69
N ARG A 22 -5.75 3.49 12.85
CA ARG A 22 -6.90 3.64 13.74
C ARG A 22 -7.55 4.99 13.43
N LEU A 23 -8.85 4.95 13.11
CA LEU A 23 -9.64 6.14 12.82
C LEU A 23 -10.20 6.78 14.09
N ARG A 24 -10.86 7.93 13.94
CA ARG A 24 -11.43 8.73 15.05
C ARG A 24 -12.49 7.96 15.84
N ASP A 25 -13.27 7.13 15.16
CA ASP A 25 -14.23 6.19 15.75
C ASP A 25 -13.58 4.98 16.45
N LYS A 26 -12.25 4.98 16.59
CA LYS A 26 -11.40 3.90 17.12
C LYS A 26 -11.39 2.63 16.29
N SER A 27 -12.09 2.56 15.15
CA SER A 27 -12.02 1.43 14.24
C SER A 27 -10.63 1.33 13.60
N ARG A 28 -10.19 0.11 13.28
CA ARG A 28 -8.96 -0.11 12.52
C ARG A 28 -9.34 -0.41 11.08
N LYS A 29 -8.81 0.36 10.13
CA LYS A 29 -9.07 0.19 8.70
C LYS A 29 -7.78 0.23 7.89
N VAL A 30 -7.81 -0.37 6.70
CA VAL A 30 -6.77 -0.18 5.69
C VAL A 30 -6.92 1.24 5.18
N LEU A 31 -5.89 2.07 5.38
CA LEU A 31 -5.85 3.45 4.90
C LEU A 31 -5.25 3.51 3.49
N GLU A 32 -4.28 2.66 3.20
CA GLU A 32 -3.59 2.66 1.93
C GLU A 32 -3.03 1.26 1.61
N ILE A 33 -3.08 0.89 0.34
CA ILE A 33 -2.37 -0.26 -0.23
C ILE A 33 -1.42 0.28 -1.28
N THR A 34 -0.14 0.00 -1.14
CA THR A 34 0.93 0.61 -1.93
C THR A 34 1.89 -0.47 -2.43
N GLU A 35 2.21 -0.42 -3.72
CA GLU A 35 3.23 -1.25 -4.36
C GLU A 35 4.61 -0.58 -4.25
N ILE A 36 5.63 -1.38 -4.00
CA ILE A 36 7.03 -0.93 -4.08
C ILE A 36 7.49 -1.12 -5.53
N LEU A 37 7.97 -0.03 -6.13
CA LEU A 37 8.43 -0.03 -7.51
C LEU A 37 9.95 -0.25 -7.58
N ASP A 38 10.73 0.70 -7.11
CA ASP A 38 12.19 0.61 -7.20
C ASP A 38 12.88 1.30 -6.04
N TYR A 39 14.18 1.07 -5.90
CA TYR A 39 15.07 1.78 -5.00
C TYR A 39 16.17 2.44 -5.82
N GLU A 40 15.99 3.73 -6.11
CA GLU A 40 16.92 4.55 -6.89
C GLU A 40 17.37 5.75 -6.05
N ASP A 41 18.64 6.14 -6.15
CA ASP A 41 19.20 7.33 -5.49
C ASP A 41 18.90 7.43 -3.97
N ASP A 42 18.94 6.28 -3.28
CA ASP A 42 18.58 6.13 -1.87
C ASP A 42 17.11 6.44 -1.50
N VAL A 43 16.21 6.45 -2.49
CA VAL A 43 14.77 6.68 -2.35
C VAL A 43 13.98 5.46 -2.81
N ILE A 44 13.01 5.03 -1.99
CA ILE A 44 12.05 4.00 -2.38
C ILE A 44 10.94 4.66 -3.18
N LYS A 45 10.80 4.27 -4.46
CA LYS A 45 9.68 4.63 -5.31
C LYS A 45 8.50 3.71 -5.02
N THR A 46 7.31 4.29 -4.92
CA THR A 46 6.09 3.55 -4.59
C THR A 46 4.91 4.00 -5.45
N SER A 47 3.94 3.11 -5.64
CA SER A 47 2.67 3.40 -6.32
C SER A 47 1.50 3.05 -5.42
N THR A 48 0.68 4.05 -5.07
CA THR A 48 -0.55 3.78 -4.32
C THR A 48 -1.54 3.06 -5.24
N LEU A 49 -1.93 1.84 -4.87
CA LEU A 49 -2.92 1.05 -5.58
C LEU A 49 -4.34 1.39 -5.10
N TYR A 50 -4.52 1.50 -3.79
CA TYR A 50 -5.80 1.84 -3.17
C TYR A 50 -5.60 2.82 -2.03
N ARG A 51 -6.53 3.77 -1.88
CA ARG A 51 -6.56 4.68 -0.74
C ARG A 51 -7.96 4.73 -0.14
N PHE A 52 -8.03 4.69 1.18
CA PHE A 52 -9.27 4.82 1.91
C PHE A 52 -9.84 6.23 1.73
N ASN A 53 -11.11 6.29 1.36
CA ASN A 53 -11.87 7.52 1.23
C ASN A 53 -12.98 7.50 2.28
N GLU A 54 -12.93 8.45 3.21
CA GLU A 54 -14.01 8.70 4.15
C GLU A 54 -15.20 9.32 3.40
N GLU A 55 -16.37 8.70 3.53
CA GLU A 55 -17.61 9.15 2.88
C GLU A 55 -18.58 9.80 3.89
N GLY A 56 -18.35 9.61 5.19
CA GLY A 56 -19.12 10.23 6.26
C GLY A 56 -19.07 9.41 7.55
N GLU A 57 -20.06 9.64 8.41
CA GLU A 57 -20.26 8.90 9.66
C GLU A 57 -21.70 8.39 9.73
N ASP A 58 -21.92 7.23 10.37
CA ASP A 58 -23.26 6.73 10.67
C ASP A 58 -23.88 7.45 11.90
N GLU A 59 -25.13 7.10 12.23
CA GLU A 59 -25.86 7.67 13.38
C GLU A 59 -25.15 7.44 14.73
N ASN A 60 -24.22 6.48 14.80
CA ASN A 60 -23.44 6.16 15.99
C ASN A 60 -22.03 6.78 15.96
N GLY A 61 -21.73 7.66 15.00
CA GLY A 61 -20.41 8.28 14.83
C GLY A 61 -19.35 7.33 14.29
N LYS A 62 -19.74 6.21 13.67
CA LYS A 62 -18.80 5.27 13.05
C LYS A 62 -18.45 5.75 11.65
N ILE A 63 -17.17 5.77 11.32
CA ILE A 63 -16.71 6.25 10.02
C ILE A 63 -17.10 5.25 8.93
N ILE A 64 -17.83 5.76 7.93
CA ILE A 64 -18.16 5.08 6.69
C ILE A 64 -17.15 5.50 5.63
N GLY A 65 -16.67 4.55 4.85
CA GLY A 65 -15.75 4.80 3.75
C GLY A 65 -15.33 3.50 3.09
N ARG A 66 -14.62 3.63 1.97
CA ARG A 66 -14.16 2.50 1.16
C ARG A 66 -12.79 2.76 0.56
N LEU A 67 -12.11 1.68 0.19
CA LEU A 67 -10.90 1.77 -0.62
C LEU A 67 -11.27 2.15 -2.05
N LEU A 68 -10.68 3.24 -2.55
CA LEU A 68 -10.78 3.64 -3.94
C LEU A 68 -9.49 3.30 -4.65
N ALA A 69 -9.60 2.63 -5.80
CA ALA A 69 -8.46 2.38 -6.68
C ALA A 69 -7.83 3.69 -7.15
N LYS A 70 -6.50 3.73 -7.23
CA LYS A 70 -5.72 4.89 -7.65
C LYS A 70 -4.87 4.58 -8.88
N ASN A 71 -4.11 3.49 -8.83
CA ASN A 71 -3.26 3.04 -9.94
C ASN A 71 -3.40 1.53 -10.14
N PRO A 72 -3.19 1.02 -11.37
CA PRO A 72 -3.05 -0.41 -11.61
C PRO A 72 -1.74 -0.94 -11.00
N LEU A 73 -1.66 -2.26 -10.81
CA LEU A 73 -0.43 -2.95 -10.43
C LEU A 73 0.61 -2.82 -11.56
N CYS A 74 1.87 -2.57 -11.22
CA CYS A 74 2.97 -2.49 -12.18
C CYS A 74 3.67 -3.85 -12.36
N HIS A 75 4.08 -4.52 -11.27
CA HIS A 75 4.84 -5.77 -11.30
C HIS A 75 3.92 -7.00 -11.26
N THR A 76 3.50 -7.44 -12.44
CA THR A 76 2.55 -8.55 -12.61
C THR A 76 3.22 -9.89 -12.90
N GLU A 77 4.54 -9.94 -13.07
CA GLU A 77 5.28 -11.11 -13.57
C GLU A 77 5.14 -12.33 -12.65
N LYS A 78 5.24 -12.12 -11.33
CA LYS A 78 5.04 -13.17 -10.33
C LYS A 78 3.61 -13.73 -10.37
N LEU A 79 2.63 -12.86 -10.59
CA LEU A 79 1.22 -13.24 -10.65
C LEU A 79 0.90 -14.01 -11.93
N MET A 80 1.45 -13.57 -13.07
CA MET A 80 1.36 -14.30 -14.34
C MET A 80 2.01 -15.68 -14.22
N ALA A 81 3.23 -15.77 -13.66
CA ALA A 81 3.92 -17.03 -13.44
C ALA A 81 3.15 -18.00 -12.52
N ALA A 82 2.33 -17.46 -11.61
CA ALA A 82 1.47 -18.23 -10.72
C ALA A 82 0.09 -18.55 -11.31
N GLY A 83 -0.22 -18.08 -12.53
CA GLY A 83 -1.49 -18.33 -13.22
C GLY A 83 -2.68 -17.48 -12.73
N PHE A 84 -2.40 -16.35 -12.09
CA PHE A 84 -3.44 -15.41 -11.64
C PHE A 84 -3.86 -14.38 -12.70
N MET A 85 -3.17 -14.34 -13.84
CA MET A 85 -3.43 -13.46 -14.99
C MET A 85 -3.15 -14.17 -16.31
#